data_AF-A0A6L7WIX0-F1
#
_entry.id   AF-A0A6L7WIX0-F1
#
_cell.length_a   1.000
_cell.length_b   1.000
_cell.length_c   1.000
_cell.angle_alpha   90.00
_cell.angle_beta   90.00
_cell.angle_gamma   90.00
#
_symmetry.space_group_name_H-M   'P 1'
#
loop_
_entity.id
_entity.type
_entity.pdbx_description
1 polymer ?
#
loop_
_entity_poly.entity_id
_entity_poly.type
_entity_poly.pdbx_seq_one_letter_code
_entity_poly.pdbx_strand_id
1 'polypeptide(L)'
;MSNSFLQALSADEPGFGVFLREFPAFATADARAALVRLAADDLEAEAFVQLIGWWPDAVTSSAFDLRPSIVMDPVLWESKGARPRALTWLAGADLDDSLVAEIVRAVIAAGPSVALTDLADGLGSRAIEAAFDVLGESSDQEEVLPARPEWAATLRSHAKEGVSWLGRTERPSTALAKLVLDQFQPGDRRLRVLENKRWSEIARVDPSTTAGTSVRAFALGVGLRDDRASASSLVAQVFQTVYDSAEAGRLSDDDWNKLTRAFPKPPRSLRRLIRRGGVGRGQILRRALVEAFGQRDWPVADFLEAVSDTSMLARMVTENVRTKSGRKLGRRLNAAIQGGDLLLSDPQRSALGTWIDD
;
A
#
# COMPACT_ATOMS: atom_id res chain seq x y z
N MET A 1 38.36 33.61 -8.01
CA MET A 1 37.69 33.49 -9.34
C MET A 1 36.49 34.41 -9.32
N SER A 2 36.20 35.14 -10.40
CA SER A 2 35.03 36.02 -10.44
C SER A 2 33.74 35.20 -10.60
N ASN A 3 32.63 35.62 -9.98
CA ASN A 3 31.30 35.01 -10.16
C ASN A 3 30.93 34.81 -11.63
N SER A 4 31.45 35.66 -12.53
CA SER A 4 31.24 35.54 -13.97
C SER A 4 31.81 34.26 -14.59
N PHE A 5 32.87 33.67 -14.02
CA PHE A 5 33.49 32.43 -14.51
C PHE A 5 32.62 31.20 -14.19
N LEU A 6 32.09 31.16 -12.97
CA LEU A 6 31.19 30.09 -12.51
C LEU A 6 29.81 30.17 -13.18
N GLN A 7 29.31 31.39 -13.45
CA GLN A 7 28.09 31.61 -14.23
C GLN A 7 28.24 31.30 -15.72
N ALA A 8 29.45 31.45 -16.30
CA ALA A 8 29.69 31.07 -17.68
C ALA A 8 29.71 29.55 -17.88
N LEU A 9 30.07 28.79 -16.83
CA LEU A 9 30.02 27.33 -16.86
C LEU A 9 28.59 26.79 -16.87
N SER A 10 27.61 27.46 -16.26
CA SER A 10 26.21 26.98 -16.19
C SER A 10 25.39 27.21 -17.47
N ALA A 11 25.96 27.81 -18.52
CA ALA A 11 25.26 28.15 -19.75
C ALA A 11 25.63 27.21 -20.92
N ASP A 12 24.76 26.23 -21.18
CA ASP A 12 24.64 25.39 -22.40
C ASP A 12 25.74 24.36 -22.76
N GLU A 13 25.29 23.13 -23.11
CA GLU A 13 26.11 21.93 -23.41
C GLU A 13 27.19 22.03 -24.51
N PRO A 14 27.12 22.90 -25.56
CA PRO A 14 28.22 23.03 -26.52
C PRO A 14 29.49 23.67 -25.92
N GLY A 15 29.37 24.35 -24.77
CA GLY A 15 30.45 25.13 -24.16
C GLY A 15 31.53 24.31 -23.48
N PHE A 16 31.23 23.11 -22.97
CA PHE A 16 32.17 22.37 -22.14
C PHE A 16 33.38 21.82 -22.92
N GLY A 17 33.15 21.33 -24.14
CA GLY A 17 34.23 20.89 -25.04
C GLY A 17 35.12 22.05 -25.50
N VAL A 18 34.56 23.26 -25.58
CA VAL A 18 35.29 24.51 -25.88
C VAL A 18 36.07 24.97 -24.64
N PHE A 19 35.47 24.91 -23.46
CA PHE A 19 36.09 25.25 -22.18
C PHE A 19 37.35 24.43 -21.91
N LEU A 20 37.32 23.10 -22.06
CA LEU A 20 38.52 22.28 -21.85
C LEU A 20 39.62 22.56 -22.88
N ARG A 21 39.27 23.05 -24.08
CA ARG A 21 40.26 23.50 -25.09
C ARG A 21 40.84 24.87 -24.75
N GLU A 22 40.04 25.78 -24.22
CA GLU A 22 40.45 27.14 -23.85
C GLU A 22 41.19 27.18 -22.51
N PHE A 23 40.93 26.24 -21.61
CA PHE A 23 41.54 26.17 -20.27
C PHE A 23 42.17 24.80 -20.00
N PRO A 24 43.30 24.46 -20.67
CA PRO A 24 43.97 23.17 -20.52
C PRO A 24 44.50 22.91 -19.09
N ALA A 25 44.61 23.94 -18.25
CA ALA A 25 44.95 23.80 -16.83
C ALA A 25 43.94 22.91 -16.06
N PHE A 26 42.69 22.81 -16.51
CA PHE A 26 41.66 21.93 -15.93
C PHE A 26 41.62 20.53 -16.58
N ALA A 27 42.62 20.18 -17.38
CA ALA A 27 42.73 18.83 -17.95
C ALA A 27 43.14 17.77 -16.91
N THR A 28 43.73 18.17 -15.78
CA THR A 28 44.17 17.24 -14.73
C THR A 28 43.06 16.95 -13.72
N ALA A 29 43.11 15.75 -13.11
CA ALA A 29 42.17 15.37 -12.06
C ALA A 29 42.25 16.30 -10.83
N ASP A 30 43.47 16.71 -10.44
CA ASP A 30 43.70 17.58 -9.29
C ASP A 30 43.11 18.98 -9.47
N ALA A 31 43.25 19.58 -10.67
CA ALA A 31 42.69 20.89 -10.96
C ALA A 31 41.15 20.86 -10.96
N ARG A 32 40.56 19.79 -11.46
CA ARG A 32 39.10 19.58 -11.42
C ARG A 32 38.61 19.38 -9.98
N ALA A 33 39.31 18.59 -9.16
CA ALA A 33 38.98 18.39 -7.76
C ALA A 33 39.07 19.70 -6.94
N ALA A 34 40.09 20.53 -7.22
CA ALA A 34 40.21 21.86 -6.62
C ALA A 34 39.05 22.79 -7.01
N LEU A 35 38.59 22.73 -8.27
CA LEU A 35 37.44 23.51 -8.70
C LEU A 35 36.14 23.05 -8.02
N VAL A 36 35.91 21.74 -7.91
CA VAL A 36 34.74 21.21 -7.18
C VAL A 36 34.71 21.69 -5.73
N ARG A 37 35.88 21.75 -5.05
CA ARG A 37 36.00 22.31 -3.69
C ARG A 37 35.63 23.77 -3.62
N LEU A 38 36.13 24.59 -4.55
CA LEU A 38 35.84 26.02 -4.58
C LEU A 38 34.37 26.29 -4.94
N ALA A 39 33.78 25.42 -5.75
CA ALA A 39 32.41 25.53 -6.21
C ALA A 39 31.37 25.04 -5.19
N ALA A 40 31.75 24.22 -4.21
CA ALA A 40 30.84 23.58 -3.27
C ALA A 40 29.98 24.59 -2.50
N ASP A 41 30.61 25.69 -2.04
CA ASP A 41 29.95 26.70 -1.21
C ASP A 41 29.31 27.83 -2.05
N ASP A 42 29.82 28.09 -3.25
CA ASP A 42 29.48 29.28 -4.04
C ASP A 42 28.48 29.02 -5.19
N LEU A 43 28.30 27.77 -5.64
CA LEU A 43 27.40 27.45 -6.75
C LEU A 43 25.95 27.17 -6.30
N GLU A 44 25.00 27.51 -7.17
CA GLU A 44 23.64 26.97 -7.10
C GLU A 44 23.65 25.45 -7.33
N ALA A 45 22.63 24.75 -6.79
CA ALA A 45 22.57 23.29 -6.83
C ALA A 45 22.63 22.73 -8.26
N GLU A 46 21.93 23.35 -9.21
CA GLU A 46 21.93 22.94 -10.62
C GLU A 46 23.33 23.02 -11.24
N ALA A 47 24.02 24.17 -11.08
CA ALA A 47 25.37 24.35 -11.60
C ALA A 47 26.37 23.37 -10.96
N PHE A 48 26.21 23.10 -9.66
CA PHE A 48 27.04 22.12 -8.96
C PHE A 48 26.78 20.68 -9.42
N VAL A 49 25.52 20.30 -9.68
CA VAL A 49 25.14 18.99 -10.24
C VAL A 49 25.67 18.80 -11.66
N GLN A 50 25.60 19.83 -12.50
CA GLN A 50 26.18 19.81 -13.85
C GLN A 50 27.70 19.61 -13.78
N LEU A 51 28.38 20.37 -12.91
CA LEU A 51 29.81 20.25 -12.67
C LEU A 51 30.19 18.83 -12.25
N ILE A 52 29.42 18.24 -11.33
CA ILE A 52 29.60 16.84 -10.93
C ILE A 52 29.44 15.95 -12.16
N GLY A 53 28.36 16.10 -12.91
CA GLY A 53 28.03 15.33 -14.11
C GLY A 53 29.19 15.26 -15.12
N TRP A 54 29.81 16.40 -15.41
CA TRP A 54 30.86 16.55 -16.41
C TRP A 54 32.21 15.92 -16.06
N TRP A 55 32.53 15.73 -14.78
CA TRP A 55 33.85 15.21 -14.36
C TRP A 55 33.78 13.92 -13.54
N PRO A 56 33.53 12.77 -14.21
CA PRO A 56 33.49 11.48 -13.53
C PRO A 56 34.74 11.16 -12.72
N ASP A 57 35.90 11.48 -13.28
CA ASP A 57 37.17 11.01 -12.75
C ASP A 57 37.72 11.92 -11.65
N ALA A 58 37.21 13.16 -11.56
CA ALA A 58 37.64 14.13 -10.55
C ALA A 58 36.70 14.18 -9.34
N VAL A 59 35.46 13.71 -9.52
CA VAL A 59 34.47 13.60 -8.46
C VAL A 59 34.59 12.21 -7.84
N THR A 60 35.57 12.07 -6.95
CA THR A 60 35.51 11.02 -5.93
C THR A 60 34.41 11.36 -4.92
N SER A 61 34.14 10.45 -3.98
CA SER A 61 33.25 10.63 -2.80
C SER A 61 33.33 12.03 -2.16
N SER A 62 34.48 12.70 -2.29
CA SER A 62 34.76 14.05 -1.80
C SER A 62 33.74 15.14 -2.18
N ALA A 63 33.08 15.09 -3.36
CA ALA A 63 32.14 16.15 -3.73
C ALA A 63 30.89 16.16 -2.84
N PHE A 64 30.40 14.98 -2.50
CA PHE A 64 29.26 14.81 -1.60
C PHE A 64 29.67 15.00 -0.14
N ASP A 65 30.93 14.73 0.22
CA ASP A 65 31.47 15.08 1.54
C ASP A 65 31.55 16.61 1.74
N LEU A 66 31.85 17.36 0.67
CA LEU A 66 31.95 18.83 0.70
C LEU A 66 30.58 19.51 0.78
N ARG A 67 29.59 18.96 0.08
CA ARG A 67 28.20 19.46 0.12
C ARG A 67 27.20 18.33 0.25
N PRO A 68 27.05 17.71 1.44
CA PRO A 68 26.14 16.59 1.65
C PRO A 68 24.68 16.95 1.34
N SER A 69 24.30 18.22 1.46
CA SER A 69 22.93 18.66 1.20
C SER A 69 22.48 18.45 -0.24
N ILE A 70 23.40 18.27 -1.19
CA ILE A 70 23.05 18.10 -2.60
C ILE A 70 22.25 16.82 -2.87
N VAL A 71 22.40 15.78 -2.04
CA VAL A 71 21.61 14.54 -2.20
C VAL A 71 20.13 14.69 -1.85
N MET A 72 19.77 15.80 -1.21
CA MET A 72 18.39 16.18 -0.91
C MET A 72 17.79 17.11 -1.98
N ASP A 73 18.55 17.45 -3.04
CA ASP A 73 18.07 18.29 -4.12
C ASP A 73 17.53 17.45 -5.29
N PRO A 74 16.28 17.68 -5.76
CA PRO A 74 15.72 16.95 -6.89
C PRO A 74 16.57 17.00 -8.17
N VAL A 75 17.25 18.12 -8.43
CA VAL A 75 18.04 18.33 -9.67
C VAL A 75 19.17 17.30 -9.79
N LEU A 76 19.74 16.84 -8.67
CA LEU A 76 20.75 15.78 -8.68
C LEU A 76 20.20 14.49 -9.30
N TRP A 77 18.96 14.14 -8.98
CA TRP A 77 18.34 12.87 -9.34
C TRP A 77 17.81 12.83 -10.77
N GLU A 78 17.61 14.01 -11.37
CA GLU A 78 17.34 14.18 -12.80
C GLU A 78 18.61 13.99 -13.66
N SER A 79 19.80 14.23 -13.07
CA SER A 79 21.08 14.14 -13.78
C SER A 79 21.57 12.71 -13.97
N LYS A 80 21.62 12.25 -15.23
CA LYS A 80 22.17 10.93 -15.61
C LYS A 80 23.65 10.76 -15.23
N GLY A 81 24.42 11.86 -15.20
CA GLY A 81 25.84 11.83 -14.89
C GLY A 81 26.11 11.83 -13.39
N ALA A 82 25.39 12.66 -12.62
CA ALA A 82 25.65 12.81 -11.19
C ALA A 82 25.03 11.70 -10.33
N ARG A 83 23.86 11.18 -10.73
CA ARG A 83 23.12 10.15 -9.98
C ARG A 83 23.94 8.90 -9.64
N PRO A 84 24.66 8.22 -10.58
CA PRO A 84 25.44 7.03 -10.25
C PRO A 84 26.50 7.27 -9.16
N ARG A 85 27.04 8.48 -9.10
CA ARG A 85 28.08 8.86 -8.13
C ARG A 85 27.47 9.13 -6.75
N ALA A 86 26.32 9.78 -6.72
CA ALA A 86 25.55 9.95 -5.50
C ALA A 86 25.21 8.59 -4.88
N LEU A 87 24.73 7.64 -5.69
CA LEU A 87 24.43 6.27 -5.25
C LEU A 87 25.67 5.55 -4.70
N THR A 88 26.82 5.71 -5.36
CA THR A 88 28.10 5.13 -4.90
C THR A 88 28.52 5.73 -3.57
N TRP A 89 28.35 7.03 -3.37
CA TRP A 89 28.64 7.70 -2.11
C TRP A 89 27.69 7.24 -1.00
N LEU A 90 26.38 7.19 -1.28
CA LEU A 90 25.35 6.74 -0.34
C LEU A 90 25.59 5.31 0.16
N ALA A 91 26.08 4.40 -0.70
CA ALA A 91 26.38 3.02 -0.31
C ALA A 91 27.47 2.90 0.78
N GLY A 92 28.32 3.92 0.95
CA GLY A 92 29.36 3.97 1.98
C GLY A 92 29.07 4.94 3.13
N ALA A 93 27.97 5.69 3.08
CA ALA A 93 27.65 6.73 4.04
C ALA A 93 26.88 6.18 5.25
N ASP A 94 27.25 6.64 6.45
CA ASP A 94 26.48 6.38 7.68
C ASP A 94 25.38 7.43 7.82
N LEU A 95 24.21 7.15 7.24
CA LEU A 95 23.06 8.06 7.22
C LEU A 95 22.07 7.67 8.31
N ASP A 96 21.48 8.65 9.00
CA ASP A 96 20.32 8.42 9.85
C ASP A 96 19.01 8.32 9.03
N ASP A 97 17.94 7.87 9.67
CA ASP A 97 16.65 7.64 8.99
C ASP A 97 16.00 8.94 8.49
N SER A 98 16.28 10.08 9.14
CA SER A 98 15.75 11.37 8.72
C SER A 98 16.37 11.81 7.40
N LEU A 99 17.69 11.64 7.25
CA LEU A 99 18.40 11.95 6.02
C LEU A 99 17.98 11.04 4.86
N VAL A 100 17.78 9.74 5.14
CA VAL A 100 17.25 8.80 4.13
C VAL A 100 15.87 9.25 3.64
N ALA A 101 14.99 9.70 4.54
CA ALA A 101 13.67 10.20 4.17
C ALA A 101 13.74 11.46 3.28
N GLU A 102 14.62 12.41 3.59
CA GLU A 102 14.82 13.61 2.75
C GLU A 102 15.37 13.27 1.36
N ILE A 103 16.33 12.35 1.28
CA ILE A 103 16.86 11.86 0.00
C ILE A 103 15.75 11.22 -0.84
N VAL A 104 14.95 10.34 -0.24
CA VAL A 104 13.83 9.68 -0.92
C VAL A 104 12.78 10.69 -1.37
N ARG A 105 12.51 11.73 -0.57
CA ARG A 105 11.62 12.82 -0.97
C ARG A 105 12.14 13.59 -2.18
N ALA A 106 13.43 13.91 -2.20
CA ALA A 106 14.08 14.56 -3.34
C ALA A 106 13.95 13.70 -4.61
N VAL A 107 14.12 12.38 -4.48
CA VAL A 107 14.02 11.43 -5.60
C VAL A 107 12.60 11.32 -6.12
N ILE A 108 11.63 11.31 -5.22
CA ILE A 108 10.22 11.26 -5.59
C ILE A 108 9.83 12.55 -6.35
N ALA A 109 10.31 13.70 -5.87
CA ALA A 109 10.09 15.01 -6.47
C ALA A 109 10.74 15.15 -7.86
N ALA A 110 11.94 14.59 -8.06
CA ALA A 110 12.67 14.57 -9.33
C ALA A 110 11.98 13.79 -10.46
N GLY A 111 10.88 13.10 -10.19
CA GLY A 111 10.06 12.50 -11.23
C GLY A 111 10.37 11.03 -11.56
N PRO A 112 9.84 10.51 -12.69
CA PRO A 112 9.66 9.08 -12.96
C PRO A 112 10.94 8.31 -13.35
N SER A 113 12.11 8.74 -12.87
CA SER A 113 13.35 8.03 -13.15
C SER A 113 13.49 6.73 -12.34
N VAL A 114 14.36 5.83 -12.82
CA VAL A 114 14.78 4.54 -12.21
C VAL A 114 15.38 4.69 -10.79
N ALA A 115 15.52 5.92 -10.30
CA ALA A 115 16.22 6.24 -9.07
C ALA A 115 15.68 5.54 -7.81
N LEU A 116 14.38 5.23 -7.71
CA LEU A 116 13.86 4.50 -6.53
C LEU A 116 14.41 3.06 -6.46
N THR A 117 14.56 2.38 -7.60
CA THR A 117 15.17 1.05 -7.65
C THR A 117 16.64 1.12 -7.28
N ASP A 118 17.35 2.09 -7.86
CA ASP A 118 18.78 2.27 -7.58
C ASP A 118 19.04 2.59 -6.10
N LEU A 119 18.17 3.37 -5.45
CA LEU A 119 18.23 3.64 -4.02
C LEU A 119 17.91 2.42 -3.18
N ALA A 120 16.94 1.60 -3.60
CA ALA A 120 16.65 0.35 -2.91
C ALA A 120 17.87 -0.59 -2.95
N ASP A 121 18.59 -0.64 -4.08
CA ASP A 121 19.80 -1.45 -4.21
C ASP A 121 20.96 -0.91 -3.34
N GLY A 122 21.08 0.41 -3.19
CA GLY A 122 22.14 1.05 -2.41
C GLY A 122 21.88 1.12 -0.90
N LEU A 123 20.68 1.53 -0.48
CA LEU A 123 20.30 1.79 0.91
C LEU A 123 19.41 0.68 1.51
N GLY A 124 18.98 -0.30 0.71
CA GLY A 124 18.20 -1.44 1.17
C GLY A 124 16.81 -1.07 1.67
N SER A 125 16.36 -1.78 2.71
CA SER A 125 15.01 -1.66 3.27
C SER A 125 14.70 -0.25 3.78
N ARG A 126 15.70 0.50 4.24
CA ARG A 126 15.52 1.85 4.79
C ARG A 126 14.97 2.82 3.75
N ALA A 127 15.48 2.77 2.52
CA ALA A 127 14.97 3.60 1.43
C ALA A 127 13.54 3.22 1.04
N ILE A 128 13.21 1.92 1.07
CA ILE A 128 11.86 1.47 0.77
C ILE A 128 10.85 1.87 1.85
N GLU A 129 11.21 1.71 3.13
CA GLU A 129 10.35 2.14 4.24
C GLU A 129 10.11 3.65 4.22
N ALA A 130 11.15 4.44 3.95
CA ALA A 130 11.03 5.88 3.74
C ALA A 130 10.16 6.21 2.50
N ALA A 131 10.27 5.43 1.41
CA ALA A 131 9.45 5.64 0.23
C ALA A 131 7.96 5.39 0.50
N PHE A 132 7.62 4.37 1.29
CA PHE A 132 6.23 4.16 1.72
C PHE A 132 5.72 5.31 2.60
N ASP A 133 6.55 5.86 3.48
CA ASP A 133 6.16 7.02 4.31
C ASP A 133 5.95 8.28 3.48
N VAL A 134 6.94 8.67 2.68
CA VAL A 134 6.88 9.88 1.86
C VAL A 134 5.73 9.81 0.85
N LEU A 135 5.57 8.65 0.18
CA LEU A 135 4.43 8.48 -0.72
C LEU A 135 3.13 8.53 0.08
N GLY A 136 3.07 7.89 1.26
CA GLY A 136 1.90 7.85 2.14
C GLY A 136 1.40 9.21 2.62
N GLU A 137 2.29 10.21 2.73
CA GLU A 137 1.97 11.60 3.09
C GLU A 137 1.38 12.43 1.94
N SER A 138 1.57 12.03 0.68
CA SER A 138 1.13 12.80 -0.49
C SER A 138 -0.38 12.71 -0.71
N SER A 139 -1.04 13.80 -1.11
CA SER A 139 -2.46 13.79 -1.49
C SER A 139 -2.74 13.13 -2.84
N ASP A 140 -1.74 13.04 -3.72
CA ASP A 140 -1.93 12.79 -5.16
C ASP A 140 -1.63 11.32 -5.55
N GLN A 141 -1.57 10.43 -4.56
CA GLN A 141 -1.07 9.06 -4.73
C GLN A 141 -1.89 8.20 -5.71
N GLU A 142 -3.20 8.46 -5.81
CA GLU A 142 -4.08 7.74 -6.75
C GLU A 142 -3.73 8.05 -8.21
N GLU A 143 -3.09 9.20 -8.48
CA GLU A 143 -2.60 9.57 -9.80
C GLU A 143 -1.12 9.21 -10.00
N VAL A 144 -0.30 9.36 -8.95
CA VAL A 144 1.16 9.18 -9.01
C VAL A 144 1.57 7.71 -9.24
N LEU A 145 0.96 6.75 -8.53
CA LEU A 145 1.38 5.34 -8.62
C LEU A 145 1.04 4.69 -9.98
N PRO A 146 -0.17 4.88 -10.55
CA PRO A 146 -0.46 4.37 -11.89
C PRO A 146 0.42 5.02 -12.98
N ALA A 147 0.80 6.28 -12.81
CA ALA A 147 1.70 6.99 -13.73
C ALA A 147 3.17 6.53 -13.65
N ARG A 148 3.54 5.75 -12.62
CA ARG A 148 4.93 5.33 -12.34
C ARG A 148 5.01 3.81 -12.08
N PRO A 149 4.84 2.97 -13.12
CA PRO A 149 4.78 1.51 -12.97
C PRO A 149 6.07 0.89 -12.42
N GLU A 150 7.23 1.49 -12.68
CA GLU A 150 8.53 1.04 -12.18
C GLU A 150 8.59 1.14 -10.66
N TRP A 151 8.09 2.23 -10.08
CA TRP A 151 8.03 2.39 -8.63
C TRP A 151 7.10 1.37 -8.00
N ALA A 152 5.93 1.16 -8.61
CA ALA A 152 5.01 0.12 -8.15
C ALA A 152 5.65 -1.27 -8.22
N ALA A 153 6.50 -1.55 -9.21
CA ALA A 153 7.25 -2.81 -9.29
C ALA A 153 8.30 -2.93 -8.17
N THR A 154 9.07 -1.87 -7.91
CA THR A 154 10.09 -1.84 -6.84
C THR A 154 9.48 -1.94 -5.45
N LEU A 155 8.37 -1.26 -5.18
CA LEU A 155 7.64 -1.40 -3.91
C LEU A 155 7.04 -2.82 -3.76
N ARG A 156 6.66 -3.47 -4.86
CA ARG A 156 6.17 -4.85 -4.85
C ARG A 156 7.25 -5.91 -4.63
N SER A 157 8.51 -5.64 -4.97
CA SER A 157 9.59 -6.58 -4.65
C SER A 157 9.94 -6.58 -3.16
N HIS A 158 9.49 -5.56 -2.41
CA HIS A 158 9.76 -5.36 -0.98
C HIS A 158 8.51 -5.55 -0.12
N ALA A 159 7.90 -6.72 -0.27
CA ALA A 159 6.63 -7.07 0.36
C ALA A 159 6.67 -7.00 1.90
N LYS A 160 7.83 -7.26 2.52
CA LYS A 160 7.99 -7.26 3.98
C LYS A 160 7.89 -5.85 4.55
N GLU A 161 8.57 -4.91 3.91
CA GLU A 161 8.60 -3.49 4.25
C GLU A 161 7.19 -2.89 4.09
N GLY A 162 6.48 -3.26 3.03
CA GLY A 162 5.07 -2.85 2.84
C GLY A 162 4.13 -3.33 3.95
N VAL A 163 4.31 -4.56 4.45
CA VAL A 163 3.53 -5.09 5.59
C VAL A 163 3.93 -4.40 6.90
N SER A 164 5.23 -4.13 7.09
CA SER A 164 5.73 -3.36 8.25
C SER A 164 5.11 -1.97 8.29
N TRP A 165 5.12 -1.26 7.15
CA TRP A 165 4.47 0.04 6.98
C TRP A 165 2.96 -0.04 7.28
N LEU A 166 2.24 -1.00 6.70
CA LEU A 166 0.83 -1.24 7.04
C LEU A 166 0.62 -1.52 8.53
N GLY A 167 1.59 -2.05 9.26
CA GLY A 167 1.50 -2.29 10.70
C GLY A 167 1.59 -1.02 11.55
N ARG A 168 2.38 -0.03 11.12
CA ARG A 168 2.67 1.18 11.92
C ARG A 168 1.89 2.43 11.50
N THR A 169 1.41 2.52 10.26
CA THR A 169 0.85 3.77 9.70
C THR A 169 -0.62 3.95 10.05
N GLU A 170 -0.98 4.75 11.06
CA GLU A 170 -2.37 4.86 11.56
C GLU A 170 -3.44 4.95 10.46
N ARG A 171 -3.25 5.82 9.47
CA ARG A 171 -4.14 6.03 8.32
C ARG A 171 -3.40 5.76 7.01
N PRO A 172 -3.29 4.49 6.58
CA PRO A 172 -2.58 4.19 5.36
C PRO A 172 -3.38 4.71 4.17
N SER A 173 -2.67 5.29 3.20
CA SER A 173 -3.28 5.64 1.92
C SER A 173 -3.91 4.42 1.26
N THR A 174 -5.10 4.61 0.70
CA THR A 174 -5.87 3.56 0.01
C THR A 174 -5.09 2.95 -1.15
N ALA A 175 -4.41 3.78 -1.96
CA ALA A 175 -3.66 3.33 -3.12
C ALA A 175 -2.44 2.48 -2.74
N LEU A 176 -1.64 2.95 -1.77
CA LEU A 176 -0.49 2.19 -1.26
C LEU A 176 -0.92 0.94 -0.51
N ALA A 177 -1.98 1.01 0.31
CA ALA A 177 -2.51 -0.17 0.97
C ALA A 177 -2.92 -1.23 -0.07
N LYS A 178 -3.66 -0.84 -1.12
CA LYS A 178 -4.00 -1.75 -2.21
C LYS A 178 -2.75 -2.32 -2.88
N LEU A 179 -1.76 -1.50 -3.20
CA LEU A 179 -0.49 -1.92 -3.83
C LEU A 179 0.22 -3.01 -3.00
N VAL A 180 0.27 -2.83 -1.67
CA VAL A 180 0.85 -3.83 -0.75
C VAL A 180 -0.01 -5.10 -0.79
N LEU A 181 -1.32 -4.98 -0.58
CA LEU A 181 -2.25 -6.11 -0.46
C LEU A 181 -2.38 -6.93 -1.75
N ASP A 182 -2.17 -6.33 -2.92
CA ASP A 182 -2.23 -7.00 -4.22
C ASP A 182 -1.28 -8.20 -4.33
N GLN A 183 -0.19 -8.19 -3.55
CA GLN A 183 0.86 -9.21 -3.54
C GLN A 183 0.53 -10.43 -2.68
N PHE A 184 -0.54 -10.36 -1.90
CA PHE A 184 -0.85 -11.35 -0.88
C PHE A 184 -2.18 -12.06 -1.14
N GLN A 185 -2.37 -13.16 -0.43
CA GLN A 185 -3.69 -13.73 -0.20
C GLN A 185 -4.11 -13.37 1.23
N PRO A 186 -5.42 -13.21 1.52
CA PRO A 186 -5.86 -12.88 2.88
C PRO A 186 -5.45 -13.89 3.97
N GLY A 187 -5.04 -15.11 3.58
CA GLY A 187 -4.53 -16.15 4.49
C GLY A 187 -3.01 -16.25 4.59
N ASP A 188 -2.25 -15.33 3.98
CA ASP A 188 -0.79 -15.37 3.99
C ASP A 188 -0.25 -15.27 5.42
N ARG A 189 0.77 -16.06 5.74
CA ARG A 189 1.38 -16.09 7.08
C ARG A 189 2.06 -14.77 7.43
N ARG A 190 2.59 -14.05 6.43
CA ARG A 190 3.28 -12.76 6.60
C ARG A 190 2.36 -11.68 7.17
N LEU A 191 1.06 -11.78 6.90
CA LEU A 191 0.05 -10.84 7.36
C LEU A 191 -0.42 -11.07 8.80
N ARG A 192 -0.02 -12.18 9.44
CA ARG A 192 -0.44 -12.51 10.81
C ARG A 192 0.09 -11.55 11.88
N VAL A 193 1.12 -10.78 11.54
CA VAL A 193 1.64 -9.70 12.41
C VAL A 193 0.61 -8.57 12.58
N LEU A 194 -0.33 -8.43 11.63
CA LEU A 194 -1.40 -7.45 11.69
C LEU A 194 -2.61 -8.05 12.42
N GLU A 195 -2.89 -7.54 13.63
CA GLU A 195 -4.06 -7.94 14.40
C GLU A 195 -5.37 -7.44 13.78
N ASN A 196 -6.52 -8.02 14.15
CA ASN A 196 -7.82 -7.62 13.61
C ASN A 196 -8.14 -6.14 13.85
N LYS A 197 -7.71 -5.57 14.98
CA LYS A 197 -7.83 -4.14 15.26
C LYS A 197 -7.13 -3.30 14.17
N ARG A 198 -5.94 -3.72 13.76
CA ARG A 198 -5.17 -3.03 12.72
C ARG A 198 -5.86 -3.15 11.35
N TRP A 199 -6.41 -4.31 11.03
CA TRP A 199 -7.23 -4.47 9.82
C TRP A 199 -8.48 -3.60 9.83
N SER A 200 -9.11 -3.41 10.98
CA SER A 200 -10.24 -2.50 11.12
C SER A 200 -9.84 -1.05 10.84
N GLU A 201 -8.64 -0.62 11.24
CA GLU A 201 -8.08 0.71 10.92
C GLU A 201 -7.78 0.84 9.42
N ILE A 202 -7.10 -0.15 8.82
CA ILE A 202 -6.82 -0.21 7.37
C ILE A 202 -8.11 -0.17 6.56
N ALA A 203 -9.17 -0.85 7.01
CA ALA A 203 -10.46 -0.91 6.32
C ALA A 203 -11.29 0.38 6.43
N ARG A 204 -10.84 1.41 7.16
CA ARG A 204 -11.51 2.73 7.23
C ARG A 204 -11.29 3.59 5.98
N VAL A 205 -10.51 3.13 5.02
CA VAL A 205 -10.36 3.77 3.70
C VAL A 205 -11.71 4.04 3.03
N ASP A 206 -11.75 5.06 2.17
CA ASP A 206 -12.96 5.48 1.47
C ASP A 206 -13.52 4.33 0.61
N PRO A 207 -14.74 3.82 0.90
CA PRO A 207 -15.34 2.74 0.13
C PRO A 207 -15.79 3.16 -1.28
N SER A 208 -15.83 4.47 -1.59
CA SER A 208 -16.31 4.97 -2.88
C SER A 208 -15.36 4.64 -4.05
N THR A 209 -14.08 4.43 -3.74
CA THR A 209 -13.05 4.14 -4.75
C THR A 209 -12.90 2.64 -5.00
N THR A 210 -12.45 2.29 -6.21
CA THR A 210 -12.12 0.89 -6.56
C THR A 210 -11.06 0.33 -5.62
N ALA A 211 -10.04 1.12 -5.29
CA ALA A 211 -8.98 0.71 -4.37
C ALA A 211 -9.50 0.47 -2.95
N GLY A 212 -10.40 1.33 -2.46
CA GLY A 212 -11.01 1.15 -1.14
C GLY A 212 -11.90 -0.09 -1.07
N THR A 213 -12.63 -0.38 -2.14
CA THR A 213 -13.40 -1.62 -2.28
C THR A 213 -12.48 -2.85 -2.24
N SER A 214 -11.35 -2.84 -2.98
CA SER A 214 -10.36 -3.93 -2.96
C SER A 214 -9.77 -4.16 -1.57
N VAL A 215 -9.36 -3.09 -0.88
CA VAL A 215 -8.80 -3.15 0.49
C VAL A 215 -9.82 -3.76 1.46
N ARG A 216 -11.09 -3.33 1.40
CA ARG A 216 -12.17 -3.88 2.24
C ARG A 216 -12.49 -5.34 1.92
N ALA A 217 -12.48 -5.72 0.63
CA ALA A 217 -12.67 -7.11 0.24
C ALA A 217 -11.52 -8.01 0.74
N PHE A 218 -10.30 -7.49 0.71
CA PHE A 218 -9.14 -8.18 1.29
C PHE A 218 -9.31 -8.34 2.80
N ALA A 219 -9.65 -7.27 3.52
CA ALA A 219 -9.89 -7.28 4.96
C ALA A 219 -11.03 -8.23 5.36
N LEU A 220 -12.12 -8.30 4.57
CA LEU A 220 -13.18 -9.29 4.74
C LEU A 220 -12.62 -10.70 4.64
N GLY A 221 -11.76 -10.97 3.65
CA GLY A 221 -11.08 -12.25 3.51
C GLY A 221 -10.22 -12.59 4.73
N VAL A 222 -9.52 -11.62 5.31
CA VAL A 222 -8.71 -11.82 6.52
C VAL A 222 -9.62 -12.22 7.69
N GLY A 223 -10.68 -11.44 7.95
CA GLY A 223 -11.64 -11.73 9.01
C GLY A 223 -12.32 -13.09 8.82
N LEU A 224 -12.74 -13.41 7.59
CA LEU A 224 -13.35 -14.71 7.26
C LEU A 224 -12.37 -15.89 7.34
N ARG A 225 -11.06 -15.70 7.49
CA ARG A 225 -10.11 -16.80 7.75
C ARG A 225 -9.73 -16.98 9.20
N ASP A 226 -9.83 -15.91 9.99
CA ASP A 226 -9.52 -15.96 11.40
C ASP A 226 -10.65 -16.68 12.15
N ASP A 227 -10.32 -17.56 13.09
CA ASP A 227 -11.32 -18.29 13.88
C ASP A 227 -11.58 -17.60 15.23
N ARG A 228 -10.80 -16.57 15.60
CA ARG A 228 -10.95 -15.83 16.85
C ARG A 228 -12.23 -14.99 16.86
N ALA A 229 -12.84 -14.81 18.03
CA ALA A 229 -14.02 -13.97 18.20
C ALA A 229 -13.78 -12.51 17.76
N SER A 230 -12.58 -11.96 17.99
CA SER A 230 -12.23 -10.60 17.55
C SER A 230 -12.31 -10.36 16.03
N ALA A 231 -12.44 -11.40 15.22
CA ALA A 231 -12.54 -11.27 13.76
C ALA A 231 -13.96 -10.92 13.29
N SER A 232 -14.99 -11.21 14.10
CA SER A 232 -16.38 -10.92 13.71
C SER A 232 -16.66 -9.43 13.61
N SER A 233 -16.03 -8.60 14.45
CA SER A 233 -16.17 -7.14 14.38
C SER A 233 -15.56 -6.57 13.09
N LEU A 234 -14.40 -7.09 12.66
CA LEU A 234 -13.81 -6.73 11.36
C LEU A 234 -14.75 -7.11 10.22
N VAL A 235 -15.31 -8.33 10.26
CA VAL A 235 -16.27 -8.79 9.25
C VAL A 235 -17.50 -7.90 9.23
N ALA A 236 -18.06 -7.55 10.39
CA ALA A 236 -19.22 -6.68 10.52
C ALA A 236 -18.98 -5.30 9.90
N GLN A 237 -17.81 -4.71 10.18
CA GLN A 237 -17.42 -3.40 9.67
C GLN A 237 -17.38 -3.33 8.12
N VAL A 238 -17.00 -4.41 7.43
CA VAL A 238 -16.70 -4.37 5.99
C VAL A 238 -17.70 -5.12 5.12
N PHE A 239 -18.49 -6.04 5.68
CA PHE A 239 -19.29 -6.98 4.90
C PHE A 239 -20.28 -6.30 3.97
N GLN A 240 -21.12 -5.38 4.48
CA GLN A 240 -22.17 -4.72 3.70
C GLN A 240 -21.59 -4.00 2.47
N THR A 241 -20.52 -3.22 2.64
CA THR A 241 -19.87 -2.51 1.53
C THR A 241 -19.35 -3.46 0.45
N VAL A 242 -18.72 -4.57 0.85
CA VAL A 242 -18.19 -5.56 -0.10
C VAL A 242 -19.34 -6.30 -0.79
N TYR A 243 -20.41 -6.60 -0.07
CA TYR A 243 -21.63 -7.20 -0.60
C TYR A 243 -22.28 -6.29 -1.66
N ASP A 244 -22.50 -5.03 -1.36
CA ASP A 244 -23.12 -4.07 -2.28
C ASP A 244 -22.28 -3.90 -3.55
N SER A 245 -20.96 -3.86 -3.40
CA SER A 245 -20.02 -3.79 -4.52
C SER A 245 -20.02 -5.07 -5.37
N ALA A 246 -20.20 -6.23 -4.74
CA ALA A 246 -20.29 -7.50 -5.44
C ALA A 246 -21.61 -7.67 -6.20
N GLU A 247 -22.75 -7.24 -5.63
CA GLU A 247 -24.05 -7.24 -6.32
C GLU A 247 -24.07 -6.21 -7.47
N ALA A 248 -23.44 -5.06 -7.30
CA ALA A 248 -23.31 -4.03 -8.34
C ALA A 248 -22.25 -4.36 -9.42
N GLY A 249 -21.55 -5.49 -9.32
CA GLY A 249 -20.50 -5.87 -10.27
C GLY A 249 -19.24 -4.99 -10.24
N ARG A 250 -19.03 -4.20 -9.18
CA ARG A 250 -17.87 -3.30 -9.01
C ARG A 250 -16.64 -3.98 -8.41
N LEU A 251 -16.79 -5.16 -7.83
CA LEU A 251 -15.68 -5.94 -7.29
C LEU A 251 -14.90 -6.60 -8.44
N SER A 252 -13.59 -6.41 -8.50
CA SER A 252 -12.76 -7.03 -9.55
C SER A 252 -12.74 -8.56 -9.45
N ASP A 253 -12.44 -9.24 -10.56
CA ASP A 253 -12.30 -10.70 -10.57
C ASP A 253 -11.15 -11.18 -9.69
N ASP A 254 -10.05 -10.44 -9.64
CA ASP A 254 -8.90 -10.77 -8.79
C ASP A 254 -9.25 -10.67 -7.30
N ASP A 255 -9.90 -9.57 -6.88
CA ASP A 255 -10.37 -9.39 -5.50
C ASP A 255 -11.37 -10.48 -5.12
N TRP A 256 -12.29 -10.80 -6.04
CA TRP A 256 -13.25 -11.89 -5.85
C TRP A 256 -12.56 -13.25 -5.68
N ASN A 257 -11.55 -13.54 -6.49
CA ASN A 257 -10.77 -14.78 -6.41
C ASN A 257 -9.98 -14.87 -5.09
N LYS A 258 -9.36 -13.78 -4.65
CA LYS A 258 -8.66 -13.69 -3.35
C LYS A 258 -9.64 -13.92 -2.18
N LEU A 259 -10.80 -13.26 -2.21
CA LEU A 259 -11.83 -13.36 -1.18
C LEU A 259 -12.44 -14.77 -1.11
N THR A 260 -12.78 -15.38 -2.24
CA THR A 260 -13.40 -16.72 -2.26
C THR A 260 -12.46 -17.81 -1.75
N ARG A 261 -11.15 -17.69 -1.96
CA ARG A 261 -10.11 -18.56 -1.37
C ARG A 261 -10.01 -18.42 0.15
N ALA A 262 -10.53 -17.33 0.70
CA ALA A 262 -10.53 -17.04 2.12
C ALA A 262 -11.79 -17.55 2.84
N PHE A 263 -12.84 -17.96 2.12
CA PHE A 263 -14.05 -18.46 2.76
C PHE A 263 -13.79 -19.72 3.63
N PRO A 264 -14.50 -19.86 4.76
CA PRO A 264 -14.51 -21.09 5.54
C PRO A 264 -14.81 -22.28 4.62
N LYS A 265 -14.19 -23.45 4.86
CA LYS A 265 -14.33 -24.64 4.00
C LYS A 265 -15.80 -24.88 3.68
N PRO A 266 -16.28 -24.49 2.47
CA PRO A 266 -17.71 -24.41 2.28
C PRO A 266 -18.29 -25.83 2.27
N PRO A 267 -19.54 -26.02 2.70
CA PRO A 267 -20.27 -27.25 2.43
C PRO A 267 -20.15 -27.61 0.95
N ARG A 268 -20.16 -28.91 0.61
CA ARG A 268 -20.03 -29.36 -0.79
C ARG A 268 -21.03 -28.65 -1.72
N SER A 269 -22.21 -28.28 -1.22
CA SER A 269 -23.22 -27.50 -1.93
C SER A 269 -22.72 -26.11 -2.33
N LEU A 270 -22.14 -25.33 -1.41
CA LEU A 270 -21.60 -24.00 -1.71
C LEU A 270 -20.39 -24.08 -2.65
N ARG A 271 -19.52 -25.09 -2.51
CA ARG A 271 -18.43 -25.35 -3.46
C ARG A 271 -18.92 -25.66 -4.88
N ARG A 272 -19.97 -26.48 -5.01
CA ARG A 272 -20.59 -26.77 -6.32
C ARG A 272 -21.20 -25.51 -6.93
N LEU A 273 -21.80 -24.68 -6.09
CA LEU A 273 -22.45 -23.44 -6.49
C LEU A 273 -21.43 -22.41 -7.00
N ILE A 274 -20.30 -22.22 -6.29
CA ILE A 274 -19.17 -21.39 -6.74
C ILE A 274 -18.62 -21.90 -8.09
N ARG A 275 -18.45 -23.21 -8.26
CA ARG A 275 -17.88 -23.80 -9.49
C ARG A 275 -18.80 -23.72 -10.71
N ARG A 276 -20.12 -23.73 -10.51
CA ARG A 276 -21.10 -23.79 -11.61
C ARG A 276 -21.33 -22.43 -12.27
N GLY A 277 -20.80 -21.34 -11.74
CA GLY A 277 -20.83 -20.00 -12.36
C GLY A 277 -22.21 -19.35 -12.50
N GLY A 278 -23.32 -20.06 -12.24
CA GLY A 278 -24.69 -19.58 -12.42
C GLY A 278 -25.31 -18.89 -11.21
N VAL A 279 -24.52 -18.53 -10.19
CA VAL A 279 -25.04 -17.87 -8.98
C VAL A 279 -24.29 -16.57 -8.70
N GLY A 280 -25.06 -15.51 -8.40
CA GLY A 280 -24.53 -14.17 -8.12
C GLY A 280 -23.58 -14.12 -6.93
N ARG A 281 -22.60 -13.21 -6.99
CA ARG A 281 -21.56 -13.03 -5.97
C ARG A 281 -22.14 -12.69 -4.60
N GLY A 282 -23.19 -11.87 -4.50
CA GLY A 282 -23.80 -11.57 -3.22
C GLY A 282 -24.49 -12.78 -2.59
N GLN A 283 -25.10 -13.67 -3.37
CA GLN A 283 -25.62 -14.94 -2.80
C GLN A 283 -24.50 -15.78 -2.19
N ILE A 284 -23.34 -15.85 -2.85
CA ILE A 284 -22.18 -16.58 -2.34
C ILE A 284 -21.68 -15.93 -1.03
N LEU A 285 -21.58 -14.59 -0.98
CA LEU A 285 -21.18 -13.85 0.22
C LEU A 285 -22.13 -14.07 1.39
N ARG A 286 -23.45 -13.99 1.14
CA ARG A 286 -24.48 -14.25 2.14
C ARG A 286 -24.31 -15.62 2.79
N ARG A 287 -24.10 -16.65 1.98
CA ARG A 287 -23.88 -18.01 2.47
C ARG A 287 -22.54 -18.16 3.19
N ALA A 288 -21.48 -17.52 2.71
CA ALA A 288 -20.18 -17.55 3.36
C ALA A 288 -20.23 -16.92 4.76
N LEU A 289 -20.96 -15.81 4.93
CA LEU A 289 -21.18 -15.16 6.22
C LEU A 289 -21.91 -16.07 7.21
N VAL A 290 -23.05 -16.62 6.81
CA VAL A 290 -23.83 -17.55 7.65
C VAL A 290 -23.01 -18.78 8.02
N GLU A 291 -22.20 -19.30 7.08
CA GLU A 291 -21.31 -20.42 7.35
C GLU A 291 -20.25 -20.06 8.41
N ALA A 292 -19.62 -18.87 8.30
CA ALA A 292 -18.61 -18.42 9.26
C ALA A 292 -19.20 -18.30 10.68
N PHE A 293 -20.30 -17.56 10.85
CA PHE A 293 -20.95 -17.36 12.15
C PHE A 293 -21.56 -18.65 12.72
N GLY A 294 -22.02 -19.56 11.86
CA GLY A 294 -22.49 -20.87 12.28
C GLY A 294 -21.35 -21.79 12.74
N GLN A 295 -20.18 -21.75 12.09
CA GLN A 295 -19.06 -22.62 12.44
C GLN A 295 -18.26 -22.14 13.65
N ARG A 296 -18.06 -20.82 13.81
CA ARG A 296 -17.03 -20.25 14.70
C ARG A 296 -17.52 -19.70 16.02
N ASP A 297 -18.80 -19.85 16.31
CA ASP A 297 -19.41 -19.36 17.55
C ASP A 297 -19.15 -17.87 17.82
N TRP A 298 -18.95 -17.09 16.76
CA TRP A 298 -18.79 -15.63 16.81
C TRP A 298 -20.03 -14.92 17.37
N PRO A 299 -19.87 -13.78 18.09
CA PRO A 299 -20.97 -13.00 18.63
C PRO A 299 -22.08 -12.74 17.62
N VAL A 300 -23.33 -13.01 17.99
CA VAL A 300 -24.49 -12.84 17.10
C VAL A 300 -24.86 -11.37 16.89
N ALA A 301 -24.42 -10.46 17.77
CA ALA A 301 -24.55 -9.02 17.60
C ALA A 301 -23.80 -8.54 16.33
N ASP A 302 -22.54 -8.95 16.18
CA ASP A 302 -21.71 -8.62 15.03
C ASP A 302 -22.30 -9.17 13.72
N PHE A 303 -23.03 -10.30 13.75
CA PHE A 303 -23.75 -10.79 12.58
C PHE A 303 -24.85 -9.81 12.15
N LEU A 304 -25.61 -9.28 13.10
CA LEU A 304 -26.68 -8.32 12.80
C LEU A 304 -26.11 -6.97 12.35
N GLU A 305 -24.97 -6.56 12.90
CA GLU A 305 -24.24 -5.37 12.45
C GLU A 305 -23.70 -5.53 11.01
N ALA A 306 -23.18 -6.72 10.68
CA ALA A 306 -22.73 -7.04 9.32
C ALA A 306 -23.85 -6.95 8.27
N VAL A 307 -25.11 -7.12 8.69
CA VAL A 307 -26.31 -7.25 7.84
C VAL A 307 -27.32 -6.18 8.25
N SER A 308 -26.96 -4.92 8.03
CA SER A 308 -27.80 -3.78 8.40
C SER A 308 -29.07 -3.66 7.55
N ASP A 309 -29.03 -4.14 6.30
CA ASP A 309 -30.22 -4.23 5.44
C ASP A 309 -31.12 -5.41 5.85
N THR A 310 -32.33 -5.09 6.31
CA THR A 310 -33.35 -6.07 6.72
C THR A 310 -33.80 -6.96 5.56
N SER A 311 -33.79 -6.45 4.32
CA SER A 311 -34.13 -7.25 3.14
C SER A 311 -33.06 -8.32 2.86
N MET A 312 -31.78 -7.95 3.03
CA MET A 312 -30.67 -8.89 2.95
C MET A 312 -30.76 -9.94 4.06
N LEU A 313 -31.09 -9.53 5.28
CA LEU A 313 -31.28 -10.43 6.43
C LEU A 313 -32.36 -11.49 6.14
N ALA A 314 -33.53 -11.08 5.67
CA ALA A 314 -34.62 -12.01 5.32
C ALA A 314 -34.21 -13.02 4.23
N ARG A 315 -33.45 -12.57 3.22
CA ARG A 315 -32.88 -13.46 2.19
C ARG A 315 -31.88 -14.45 2.78
N MET A 316 -30.97 -13.99 3.65
CA MET A 316 -30.00 -14.86 4.31
C MET A 316 -30.69 -15.97 5.11
N VAL A 317 -31.72 -15.62 5.86
CA VAL A 317 -32.53 -16.56 6.65
C VAL A 317 -33.16 -17.60 5.73
N THR A 318 -33.93 -17.16 4.73
CA THR A 318 -34.64 -18.04 3.79
C THR A 318 -33.69 -19.00 3.06
N GLU A 319 -32.55 -18.50 2.59
CA GLU A 319 -31.60 -19.29 1.83
C GLU A 319 -30.80 -20.29 2.67
N ASN A 320 -30.71 -20.09 4.00
CA ASN A 320 -29.85 -20.88 4.88
C ASN A 320 -30.58 -21.62 6.00
N VAL A 321 -31.89 -21.45 6.19
CA VAL A 321 -32.68 -22.11 7.24
C VAL A 321 -32.55 -23.63 7.26
N ARG A 322 -32.38 -24.26 6.08
CA ARG A 322 -32.21 -25.73 5.99
C ARG A 322 -30.76 -26.20 6.13
N THR A 323 -29.79 -25.29 6.21
CA THR A 323 -28.37 -25.66 6.32
C THR A 323 -27.99 -25.96 7.78
N LYS A 324 -26.94 -26.76 8.01
CA LYS A 324 -26.46 -27.05 9.38
C LYS A 324 -26.02 -25.76 10.09
N SER A 325 -25.28 -24.92 9.39
CA SER A 325 -24.71 -23.67 9.92
C SER A 325 -25.77 -22.61 10.14
N GLY A 326 -26.75 -22.48 9.22
CA GLY A 326 -27.92 -21.63 9.42
C GLY A 326 -28.77 -22.04 10.63
N ARG A 327 -29.07 -23.33 10.82
CA ARG A 327 -29.78 -23.81 12.03
C ARG A 327 -28.98 -23.60 13.32
N LYS A 328 -27.65 -23.69 13.26
CA LYS A 328 -26.80 -23.41 14.43
C LYS A 328 -26.83 -21.91 14.75
N LEU A 329 -26.71 -21.05 13.74
CA LEU A 329 -26.79 -19.60 13.91
C LEU A 329 -28.18 -19.15 14.40
N GLY A 330 -29.26 -19.67 13.80
CA GLY A 330 -30.64 -19.36 14.20
C GLY A 330 -30.91 -19.67 15.67
N ARG A 331 -30.54 -20.87 16.15
CA ARG A 331 -30.67 -21.23 17.58
C ARG A 331 -29.89 -20.29 18.51
N ARG A 332 -28.69 -19.86 18.10
CA ARG A 332 -27.87 -18.91 18.89
C ARG A 332 -28.49 -17.52 18.92
N LEU A 333 -29.04 -17.05 17.79
CA LEU A 333 -29.80 -15.80 17.72
C LEU A 333 -31.04 -15.86 18.61
N ASN A 334 -31.84 -16.92 18.51
CA ASN A 334 -33.05 -17.10 19.34
C ASN A 334 -32.70 -17.10 20.84
N ALA A 335 -31.66 -17.84 21.23
CA ALA A 335 -31.21 -17.87 22.63
C ALA A 335 -30.79 -16.47 23.14
N ALA A 336 -30.05 -15.70 22.34
CA ALA A 336 -29.63 -14.35 22.70
C ALA A 336 -30.81 -13.35 22.77
N ILE A 337 -31.84 -13.53 21.93
CA ILE A 337 -33.08 -12.73 21.98
C ILE A 337 -33.88 -13.06 23.25
N GLN A 338 -34.07 -14.35 23.54
CA GLN A 338 -34.81 -14.80 24.73
C GLN A 338 -34.09 -14.44 26.03
N GLY A 339 -32.75 -14.45 26.02
CA GLY A 339 -31.92 -14.04 27.16
C GLY A 339 -31.88 -12.53 27.40
N GLY A 340 -32.36 -11.70 26.46
CA GLY A 340 -32.31 -10.25 26.55
C GLY A 340 -30.97 -9.62 26.15
N ASP A 341 -30.01 -10.42 25.67
CA ASP A 341 -28.70 -9.96 25.22
C ASP A 341 -28.76 -9.21 23.87
N LEU A 342 -29.84 -9.41 23.10
CA LEU A 342 -30.08 -8.75 21.82
C LEU A 342 -31.44 -8.06 21.77
N LEU A 343 -31.41 -6.74 21.55
CA LEU A 343 -32.60 -5.94 21.27
C LEU A 343 -32.77 -5.80 19.76
N LEU A 344 -33.80 -6.45 19.23
CA LEU A 344 -34.16 -6.37 17.81
C LEU A 344 -35.24 -5.33 17.57
N SER A 345 -35.08 -4.57 16.50
CA SER A 345 -36.16 -3.76 15.91
C SER A 345 -37.25 -4.65 15.31
N ASP A 346 -38.48 -4.12 15.19
CA ASP A 346 -39.60 -4.89 14.61
C ASP A 346 -39.31 -5.43 13.20
N PRO A 347 -38.67 -4.66 12.28
CA PRO A 347 -38.29 -5.18 10.98
C PRO A 347 -37.32 -6.36 11.06
N GLN A 348 -36.33 -6.30 11.97
CA GLN A 348 -35.38 -7.40 12.16
C GLN A 348 -36.05 -8.64 12.74
N ARG A 349 -36.96 -8.48 13.72
CA ARG A 349 -37.75 -9.60 14.26
C ARG A 349 -38.55 -10.29 13.16
N SER A 350 -39.24 -9.50 12.34
CA SER A 350 -40.01 -10.00 11.20
C SER A 350 -39.12 -10.76 10.20
N ALA A 351 -37.96 -10.21 9.83
CA ALA A 351 -37.01 -10.86 8.93
C ALA A 351 -36.43 -12.17 9.48
N LEU A 352 -36.29 -12.26 10.81
CA LEU A 352 -35.77 -13.43 11.50
C LEU A 352 -36.82 -14.47 11.88
N GLY A 353 -38.12 -14.23 11.64
CA GLY A 353 -39.22 -15.07 12.15
C GLY A 353 -38.99 -16.57 12.00
N THR A 354 -38.60 -17.02 10.80
CA THR A 354 -38.34 -18.46 10.56
C THR A 354 -37.12 -19.06 11.28
N TRP A 355 -36.21 -18.26 11.83
CA TRP A 355 -35.13 -18.73 12.72
C TRP A 355 -35.48 -18.61 14.21
N ILE A 356 -36.51 -17.83 14.55
CA ILE A 356 -36.98 -17.61 15.93
C ILE A 356 -38.04 -18.66 16.29
N ASP A 357 -38.87 -19.07 15.32
CA ASP A 357 -39.99 -20.00 15.52
C ASP A 357 -39.61 -21.50 15.46
N ASP A 358 -38.37 -21.82 15.06
CA ASP A 358 -37.75 -23.17 15.02
C ASP A 358 -36.82 -23.41 16.23
#